data_AF-A0A7C6KM80-F1
#
_entry.id   AF-A0A7C6KM80-F1
#
_cell.length_a   1.000
_cell.length_b   1.000
_cell.length_c   1.000
_cell.angle_alpha   90.00
_cell.angle_beta   90.00
_cell.angle_gamma   90.00
#
_symmetry.space_group_name_H-M   'P 1'
#
loop_
_entity.id
_entity.type
_entity.pdbx_description
1 polymer ?
#
loop_
_entity_poly.entity_id
_entity_poly.type
_entity_poly.pdbx_seq_one_letter_code
_entity_poly.pdbx_strand_id
1 'polypeptide(L)'
;MLASTCCREDPMRDHPGISPLKSLLELTPEEFPAYIEVLRKKVVNAGNRLHDFAEFTMDLCSYLVRWSLQKPGDPKALADEVITGEISKNIELLREAGAENEVKRIEDARRRFAKSNLIKLSQACDSGAINTRWGNDYASGLREAMRKGAVLVTTNPQLVDLARRDDPATWDSVKAALQRSRPGATGAELATAMTMQVVLKNARELRPIYELTGGRLGYVSLQVNPKNSSDSEGMIREAEGIYQDLTRELGGPPNVVFKVPATRAGLDVARELTSQGIGVNVTVNFSVAQEVAFAEVIEEGKAPVSFLTLMAGRLDDPVAIELEGLGVSDAKELSTWAGVAVGRKVYRLLYDGGRGYKRSSLLIASLRGPWHIDRLIGAGSSLLYITVFPDKAEQYDREPRSISPRLGEDVPEEIIRRLRKSDLFNKAYDEDGLEPADFDSYPPVQATLKSFAKAYDEFVLYVMS
;
A
#
# COMPACT_ATOMS: atom_id res chain seq x y z
N MET A 1 -21.04 -24.15 30.87
CA MET A 1 -21.34 -25.36 30.06
C MET A 1 -22.31 -24.95 28.97
N LEU A 2 -21.98 -25.29 27.71
CA LEU A 2 -22.72 -25.05 26.45
C LEU A 2 -22.79 -23.56 26.05
N ALA A 3 -22.38 -23.12 24.86
CA ALA A 3 -22.34 -23.80 23.57
C ALA A 3 -21.06 -23.48 22.76
N SER A 4 -20.47 -24.56 22.25
CA SER A 4 -19.64 -24.58 21.05
C SER A 4 -20.55 -24.30 19.85
N THR A 5 -20.25 -23.26 19.08
CA THR A 5 -20.85 -23.06 17.75
C THR A 5 -19.89 -22.34 16.81
N CYS A 6 -19.45 -23.10 15.81
CA CYS A 6 -19.23 -22.64 14.44
C CYS A 6 -18.10 -21.62 14.20
N CYS A 7 -16.86 -22.12 14.10
CA CYS A 7 -15.95 -21.68 13.04
C CYS A 7 -16.67 -21.96 11.70
N ARG A 8 -17.35 -20.96 11.14
CA ARG A 8 -17.91 -21.07 9.79
C ARG A 8 -16.85 -20.67 8.78
N GLU A 9 -16.75 -21.53 7.78
CA GLU A 9 -15.81 -21.54 6.67
C GLU A 9 -15.75 -20.19 5.94
N ASP A 10 -14.52 -19.79 5.62
CA ASP A 10 -14.21 -18.70 4.70
C ASP A 10 -14.74 -19.08 3.31
N PRO A 11 -15.63 -18.29 2.67
CA PRO A 11 -16.17 -18.60 1.34
C PRO A 11 -15.09 -18.66 0.23
N MET A 12 -13.85 -18.28 0.54
CA MET A 12 -12.69 -18.40 -0.35
C MET A 12 -11.89 -19.70 -0.19
N ARG A 13 -12.25 -20.57 0.77
CA ARG A 13 -11.56 -21.84 1.00
C ARG A 13 -12.42 -23.05 0.60
N ASP A 14 -11.93 -23.71 -0.44
CA ASP A 14 -11.94 -25.16 -0.64
C ASP A 14 -13.13 -25.84 -1.34
N HIS A 15 -12.79 -26.45 -2.49
CA HIS A 15 -13.39 -27.69 -2.98
C HIS A 15 -12.79 -28.88 -2.18
N PRO A 16 -13.60 -29.81 -1.64
CA PRO A 16 -13.20 -30.72 -0.55
C PRO A 16 -12.40 -31.98 -0.98
N GLY A 17 -11.48 -31.87 -1.95
CA GLY A 17 -10.72 -33.03 -2.44
C GLY A 17 -9.27 -32.77 -2.81
N ILE A 18 -8.79 -31.53 -2.78
CA ILE A 18 -7.44 -31.21 -3.25
C ILE A 18 -6.81 -30.11 -2.40
N SER A 19 -5.63 -30.37 -1.84
CA SER A 19 -4.83 -29.35 -1.13
C SER A 19 -4.69 -28.07 -1.96
N PRO A 20 -4.85 -26.88 -1.36
CA PRO A 20 -4.62 -25.61 -2.05
C PRO A 20 -3.21 -25.54 -2.60
N LEU A 21 -3.07 -24.84 -3.72
CA LEU A 21 -1.79 -24.55 -4.33
C LEU A 21 -0.99 -23.64 -3.38
N LYS A 22 0.26 -24.00 -3.08
CA LYS A 22 1.13 -23.18 -2.24
C LYS A 22 1.43 -21.88 -2.99
N SER A 23 1.44 -20.77 -2.28
CA SER A 23 1.96 -19.53 -2.85
C SER A 23 3.43 -19.74 -3.22
N LEU A 24 3.88 -19.11 -4.31
CA LEU A 24 5.30 -19.08 -4.68
C LEU A 24 6.18 -18.58 -3.53
N LEU A 25 5.64 -17.69 -2.69
CA LEU A 25 6.32 -17.10 -1.55
C LEU A 25 6.55 -18.10 -0.39
N GLU A 26 5.88 -19.25 -0.40
CA GLU A 26 5.99 -20.30 0.61
C GLU A 26 6.96 -21.43 0.21
N LEU A 27 7.57 -21.33 -0.98
CA LEU A 27 8.47 -22.35 -1.52
C LEU A 27 9.92 -21.96 -1.31
N THR A 28 10.73 -22.91 -0.85
CA THR A 28 12.19 -22.76 -0.83
C THR A 28 12.81 -23.18 -2.17
N PRO A 29 14.03 -22.71 -2.51
CA PRO A 29 14.76 -23.17 -3.68
C PRO A 29 14.92 -24.69 -3.74
N GLU A 30 15.10 -25.36 -2.59
CA GLU A 30 15.26 -26.81 -2.53
C GLU A 30 13.96 -27.58 -2.76
N GLU A 31 12.83 -27.08 -2.27
CA GLU A 31 11.53 -27.72 -2.46
C GLU A 31 10.97 -27.52 -3.87
N PHE A 32 11.32 -26.41 -4.51
CA PHE A 32 10.71 -25.96 -5.76
C PHE A 32 10.73 -27.01 -6.89
N PRO A 33 11.85 -27.70 -7.21
CA PRO A 33 11.89 -28.69 -8.29
C PRO A 33 10.93 -29.86 -8.08
N ALA A 34 10.81 -30.36 -6.85
CA ALA A 34 9.88 -31.45 -6.54
C ALA A 34 8.42 -30.96 -6.57
N TYR A 35 8.19 -29.75 -6.06
CA TYR A 35 6.86 -29.15 -6.03
C TYR A 35 6.26 -28.95 -7.42
N ILE A 36 7.04 -28.36 -8.35
CA ILE A 36 6.56 -28.03 -9.69
C ILE A 36 6.21 -29.28 -10.51
N GLU A 37 6.96 -30.37 -10.35
CA GLU A 37 6.67 -31.66 -10.98
C GLU A 37 5.37 -32.28 -10.46
N VAL A 38 5.12 -32.22 -9.15
CA VAL A 38 3.85 -32.67 -8.55
C VAL A 38 2.70 -31.80 -9.04
N LEU A 39 2.90 -30.49 -9.16
CA LEU A 39 1.89 -29.56 -9.64
C LEU A 39 1.49 -29.89 -11.09
N ARG A 40 2.45 -30.08 -12.01
CA ARG A 40 2.18 -30.46 -13.40
C ARG A 40 1.36 -31.74 -13.50
N LYS A 41 1.73 -32.79 -12.76
CA LYS A 41 0.98 -34.06 -12.74
C LYS A 41 -0.46 -33.87 -12.29
N LYS A 42 -0.70 -33.00 -11.31
CA LYS A 42 -2.06 -32.69 -10.85
C LYS A 42 -2.87 -31.95 -11.91
N VAL A 43 -2.25 -31.04 -12.67
CA VAL A 43 -2.92 -30.27 -13.74
C VAL A 43 -3.29 -31.17 -14.91
N VAL A 44 -2.38 -32.06 -15.34
CA VAL A 44 -2.67 -33.07 -16.39
C VAL A 44 -3.85 -33.95 -16.01
N ASN A 45 -3.95 -34.35 -14.74
CA ASN A 45 -4.99 -35.26 -14.26
C ASN A 45 -6.31 -34.56 -13.90
N ALA A 46 -6.29 -33.25 -13.64
CA ALA A 46 -7.45 -32.48 -13.21
C ALA A 46 -7.61 -31.25 -14.12
N GLY A 47 -8.28 -31.43 -15.26
CA GLY A 47 -8.48 -30.41 -16.30
C GLY A 47 -9.13 -29.09 -15.83
N ASN A 48 -9.61 -29.01 -14.59
CA ASN A 48 -10.29 -27.83 -14.03
C ASN A 48 -9.38 -26.84 -13.27
N ARG A 49 -8.05 -27.02 -13.25
CA ARG A 49 -7.12 -26.07 -12.59
C ARG A 49 -6.09 -25.41 -13.50
N LEU A 50 -6.40 -25.34 -14.80
CA LEU A 50 -5.55 -24.68 -15.78
C LEU A 50 -5.35 -23.19 -15.47
N HIS A 51 -6.39 -22.53 -14.95
CA HIS A 51 -6.31 -21.13 -14.53
C HIS A 51 -5.34 -20.94 -13.35
N ASP A 52 -5.48 -21.71 -12.27
CA ASP A 52 -4.58 -21.62 -11.10
C ASP A 52 -3.12 -21.91 -11.48
N PHE A 53 -2.91 -22.89 -12.37
CA PHE A 53 -1.59 -23.22 -12.89
C PHE A 53 -1.01 -22.10 -13.76
N ALA A 54 -1.85 -21.43 -14.55
CA ALA A 54 -1.46 -20.26 -15.32
C ALA A 54 -1.12 -19.07 -14.41
N GLU A 55 -1.89 -18.82 -13.35
CA GLU A 55 -1.59 -17.78 -12.36
C GLU A 55 -0.26 -18.06 -11.64
N PHE A 56 0.01 -19.30 -11.25
CA PHE A 56 1.31 -19.69 -10.68
C PHE A 56 2.46 -19.48 -11.68
N THR A 57 2.24 -19.83 -12.95
CA THR A 57 3.24 -19.61 -14.01
C THR A 57 3.47 -18.12 -14.27
N MET A 58 2.43 -17.29 -14.12
CA MET A 58 2.55 -15.83 -14.19
C MET A 58 3.34 -15.26 -13.01
N ASP A 59 3.16 -15.82 -11.80
CA ASP A 59 3.96 -15.44 -10.63
C ASP A 59 5.44 -15.77 -10.82
N LEU A 60 5.76 -16.92 -11.43
CA LEU A 60 7.15 -17.28 -11.80
C LEU A 60 7.78 -16.29 -12.78
N CYS A 61 6.98 -15.65 -13.63
CA CYS A 61 7.46 -14.65 -14.58
C CYS A 61 7.72 -13.27 -13.94
N SER A 62 7.37 -13.09 -12.66
CA SER A 62 7.22 -11.79 -12.02
C SER A 62 8.31 -11.51 -10.97
N TYR A 63 8.26 -10.34 -10.33
CA TYR A 63 9.16 -10.00 -9.23
C TYR A 63 9.00 -10.94 -8.00
N LEU A 64 7.89 -11.66 -7.88
CA LEU A 64 7.59 -12.51 -6.71
C LEU A 64 8.65 -13.57 -6.44
N VAL A 65 9.31 -14.11 -7.47
CA VAL A 65 10.40 -15.09 -7.31
C VAL A 65 11.53 -14.58 -6.43
N ARG A 66 11.75 -13.25 -6.36
CA ARG A 66 12.85 -12.64 -5.58
C ARG A 66 12.64 -12.70 -4.07
N TRP A 67 11.44 -13.01 -3.61
CA TRP A 67 11.20 -13.14 -2.16
C TRP A 67 11.67 -14.48 -1.61
N SER A 68 11.53 -15.55 -2.40
CA SER A 68 11.67 -16.92 -1.93
C SER A 68 12.66 -17.76 -2.76
N LEU A 69 12.55 -17.73 -4.09
CA LEU A 69 13.36 -18.58 -4.98
C LEU A 69 14.66 -17.93 -5.46
N GLN A 70 14.66 -16.61 -5.62
CA GLN A 70 15.77 -15.82 -6.15
C GLN A 70 16.15 -14.67 -5.22
N LYS A 71 16.16 -14.96 -3.91
CA LYS A 71 16.44 -13.96 -2.89
C LYS A 71 17.83 -13.34 -3.09
N PRO A 72 17.94 -12.00 -3.22
CA PRO A 72 19.23 -11.34 -3.41
C PRO A 72 20.23 -11.68 -2.30
N GLY A 73 21.42 -12.13 -2.69
CA GLY A 73 22.49 -12.52 -1.76
C GLY A 73 22.34 -13.91 -1.13
N ASP A 74 21.30 -14.67 -1.46
CA ASP A 74 21.14 -16.05 -0.98
C ASP A 74 21.95 -17.02 -1.86
N PRO A 75 22.93 -17.77 -1.31
CA PRO A 75 23.71 -18.75 -2.09
C PRO A 75 22.86 -19.91 -2.63
N LYS A 76 21.65 -20.12 -2.12
CA LYS A 76 20.71 -21.15 -2.57
C LYS A 76 19.74 -20.65 -3.63
N ALA A 77 19.79 -19.36 -3.98
CA ALA A 77 18.92 -18.78 -5.00
C ALA A 77 19.02 -19.55 -6.32
N LEU A 78 17.87 -19.81 -6.94
CA LEU A 78 17.79 -20.46 -8.23
C LEU A 78 18.29 -19.53 -9.34
N ALA A 79 19.07 -20.09 -10.27
CA ALA A 79 19.53 -19.37 -11.44
C ALA A 79 18.36 -19.02 -12.39
N ASP A 80 18.50 -17.94 -13.15
CA ASP A 80 17.47 -17.45 -14.08
C ASP A 80 17.10 -18.51 -15.14
N GLU A 81 18.06 -19.34 -15.56
CA GLU A 81 17.86 -20.42 -16.52
C GLU A 81 16.94 -21.51 -15.98
N VAL A 82 16.99 -21.78 -14.67
CA VAL A 82 16.11 -22.77 -14.01
C VAL A 82 14.67 -22.27 -14.06
N ILE A 83 14.42 -21.05 -13.59
CA ILE A 83 13.08 -20.45 -13.59
C ILE A 83 12.54 -20.34 -15.03
N THR A 84 13.36 -19.86 -15.97
CA THR A 84 12.97 -19.74 -17.38
C THR A 84 12.65 -21.10 -18.01
N GLY A 85 13.42 -22.15 -17.67
CA GLY A 85 13.14 -23.52 -18.11
C GLY A 85 11.79 -24.02 -17.60
N GLU A 86 11.48 -23.79 -16.32
CA GLU A 86 10.21 -24.21 -15.72
C GLU A 86 9.00 -23.44 -16.29
N ILE A 87 9.15 -22.15 -16.58
CA ILE A 87 8.12 -21.34 -17.26
C ILE A 87 7.82 -21.91 -18.66
N SER A 88 8.85 -22.24 -19.44
CA SER A 88 8.68 -22.78 -20.80
C SER A 88 7.92 -24.11 -20.78
N LYS A 89 8.28 -25.04 -19.89
CA LYS A 89 7.57 -26.31 -19.69
C LYS A 89 6.11 -26.11 -19.27
N ASN A 90 5.83 -25.13 -18.40
CA ASN A 90 4.46 -24.83 -17.99
C ASN A 90 3.61 -24.31 -19.14
N ILE A 91 4.18 -23.43 -19.97
CA ILE A 91 3.51 -22.88 -21.16
C ILE A 91 3.20 -24.00 -22.16
N GLU A 92 4.15 -24.90 -22.43
CA GLU A 92 3.93 -26.06 -23.29
C GLU A 92 2.78 -26.94 -22.78
N LEU A 93 2.76 -27.24 -21.49
CA LEU A 93 1.69 -28.03 -20.89
C LEU A 93 0.32 -27.34 -21.00
N LEU A 94 0.26 -26.02 -20.81
CA LEU A 94 -0.97 -25.25 -21.00
C LEU A 94 -1.45 -25.28 -22.46
N ARG A 95 -0.54 -25.22 -23.44
CA ARG A 95 -0.88 -25.36 -24.87
C ARG A 95 -1.40 -26.76 -25.19
N GLU A 96 -0.75 -27.81 -24.70
CA GLU A 96 -1.19 -29.20 -24.86
C GLU A 96 -2.59 -29.43 -24.25
N ALA A 97 -2.90 -28.74 -23.15
CA ALA A 97 -4.21 -28.76 -22.51
C ALA A 97 -5.25 -27.84 -23.19
N GLY A 98 -4.92 -27.17 -24.30
CA GLY A 98 -5.82 -26.29 -25.03
C GLY A 98 -6.10 -24.93 -24.37
N ALA A 99 -5.30 -24.53 -23.37
CA ALA A 99 -5.48 -23.30 -22.61
C ALA A 99 -4.83 -22.07 -23.28
N GLU A 100 -5.06 -21.88 -24.58
CA GLU A 100 -4.35 -20.85 -25.38
C GLU A 100 -4.58 -19.41 -24.85
N ASN A 101 -5.78 -19.13 -24.32
CA ASN A 101 -6.07 -17.84 -23.69
C ASN A 101 -5.17 -17.58 -22.47
N GLU A 102 -4.90 -18.60 -21.67
CA GLU A 102 -4.03 -18.50 -20.49
C GLU A 102 -2.56 -18.32 -20.90
N VAL A 103 -2.12 -19.04 -21.93
CA VAL A 103 -0.79 -18.88 -22.53
C VAL A 103 -0.59 -17.44 -23.00
N LYS A 104 -1.56 -16.89 -23.74
CA LYS A 104 -1.52 -15.49 -24.18
C LYS A 104 -1.42 -14.52 -23.02
N ARG A 105 -2.21 -14.72 -21.94
CA ARG A 105 -2.14 -13.90 -20.72
C ARG A 105 -0.74 -13.92 -20.09
N ILE A 106 -0.11 -15.09 -20.00
CA ILE A 106 1.25 -15.26 -19.46
C ILE A 106 2.27 -14.53 -20.35
N GLU A 107 2.21 -14.70 -21.67
CA GLU A 107 3.14 -14.06 -22.60
C GLU A 107 3.00 -12.53 -22.60
N ASP A 108 1.77 -12.02 -22.55
CA ASP A 108 1.49 -10.59 -22.37
C ASP A 108 2.05 -10.08 -21.04
N ALA A 109 1.86 -10.82 -19.95
CA ALA A 109 2.43 -10.48 -18.65
C ALA A 109 3.96 -10.45 -18.67
N ARG A 110 4.63 -11.44 -19.29
CA ARG A 110 6.09 -11.46 -19.47
C ARG A 110 6.60 -10.21 -20.19
N ARG A 111 5.93 -9.81 -21.28
CA ARG A 111 6.26 -8.57 -22.01
C ARG A 111 6.09 -7.32 -21.15
N ARG A 112 5.02 -7.26 -20.34
CA ARG A 112 4.77 -6.15 -19.42
C ARG A 112 5.82 -6.09 -18.30
N PHE A 113 6.14 -7.22 -17.67
CA PHE A 113 7.13 -7.28 -16.58
C PHE A 113 8.54 -6.92 -17.07
N ALA A 114 8.96 -7.41 -18.24
CA ALA A 114 10.26 -7.08 -18.80
C ALA A 114 10.48 -5.57 -19.04
N LYS A 115 9.40 -4.81 -19.23
CA LYS A 115 9.44 -3.36 -19.46
C LYS A 115 9.13 -2.53 -18.22
N SER A 116 8.68 -3.14 -17.12
CA SER A 116 8.18 -2.42 -15.95
C SER A 116 9.30 -1.64 -15.24
N ASN A 117 9.09 -0.35 -15.08
CA ASN A 117 9.96 0.51 -14.29
C ASN A 117 9.78 0.27 -12.79
N LEU A 118 8.59 -0.16 -12.35
CA LEU A 118 8.35 -0.53 -10.95
C LEU A 118 9.13 -1.79 -10.53
N ILE A 119 9.30 -2.76 -11.44
CA ILE A 119 10.19 -3.90 -11.23
C ILE A 119 11.64 -3.42 -11.12
N LYS A 120 12.10 -2.56 -12.03
CA LYS A 120 13.47 -1.98 -11.97
C LYS A 120 13.69 -1.20 -10.67
N LEU A 121 12.71 -0.43 -10.22
CA LEU A 121 12.75 0.30 -8.95
C LEU A 121 12.90 -0.66 -7.77
N SER A 122 12.11 -1.73 -7.73
CA SER A 122 12.17 -2.75 -6.68
C SER A 122 13.52 -3.48 -6.66
N GLN A 123 14.05 -3.82 -7.85
CA GLN A 123 15.37 -4.45 -8.00
C GLN A 123 16.52 -3.52 -7.61
N ALA A 124 16.43 -2.22 -7.93
CA ALA A 124 17.41 -1.22 -7.51
C ALA A 124 17.42 -1.03 -5.98
N CYS A 125 16.25 -1.17 -5.32
CA CYS A 125 16.20 -1.17 -3.88
C CYS A 125 16.82 -2.44 -3.26
N ASP A 126 16.59 -3.60 -3.88
CA ASP A 126 17.22 -4.86 -3.44
C ASP A 126 18.75 -4.83 -3.50
N SER A 127 19.32 -4.19 -4.51
CA SER A 127 20.78 -4.07 -4.67
C SER A 127 21.40 -2.97 -3.78
N GLY A 128 20.58 -2.20 -3.06
CA GLY A 128 21.02 -1.07 -2.26
C GLY A 128 21.36 0.19 -3.08
N ALA A 129 21.05 0.23 -4.38
CA ALA A 129 21.30 1.41 -5.22
C ALA A 129 20.35 2.58 -4.87
N ILE A 130 19.16 2.26 -4.36
CA ILE A 130 18.18 3.20 -3.81
C ILE A 130 17.58 2.63 -2.51
N ASN A 131 16.89 3.44 -1.72
CA ASN A 131 16.18 2.99 -0.51
C ASN A 131 14.65 3.10 -0.63
N THR A 132 14.14 3.28 -1.84
CA THR A 132 12.71 3.48 -2.09
C THR A 132 12.01 2.17 -2.43
N ARG A 133 10.97 1.84 -1.65
CA ARG A 133 10.00 0.78 -1.92
C ARG A 133 8.68 1.40 -2.37
N TRP A 134 7.81 0.58 -2.94
CA TRP A 134 6.51 1.07 -3.38
C TRP A 134 5.38 0.13 -2.96
N GLY A 135 4.15 0.65 -3.00
CA GLY A 135 2.93 -0.06 -2.63
C GLY A 135 1.75 0.26 -3.52
N ASN A 136 0.69 -0.52 -3.37
CA ASN A 136 -0.56 -0.36 -4.11
C ASN A 136 -1.49 0.64 -3.39
N ASP A 137 -1.83 1.76 -4.02
CA ASP A 137 -2.81 2.72 -3.46
C ASP A 137 -4.24 2.38 -3.87
N TYR A 138 -4.62 1.11 -3.68
CA TYR A 138 -5.91 0.60 -4.09
C TYR A 138 -6.26 -0.65 -3.30
N ALA A 139 -7.51 -0.80 -2.86
CA ALA A 139 -7.91 -1.94 -2.02
C ALA A 139 -8.07 -3.26 -2.81
N SER A 140 -7.98 -3.20 -4.15
CA SER A 140 -8.02 -4.32 -5.08
C SER A 140 -6.74 -4.40 -5.92
N GLY A 141 -6.53 -5.50 -6.65
CA GLY A 141 -5.42 -5.63 -7.60
C GLY A 141 -4.03 -5.85 -6.97
N LEU A 142 -3.97 -6.10 -5.66
CA LEU A 142 -2.71 -6.19 -4.91
C LEU A 142 -1.74 -7.25 -5.47
N ARG A 143 -2.22 -8.43 -5.86
CA ARG A 143 -1.35 -9.48 -6.43
C ARG A 143 -0.62 -9.01 -7.69
N GLU A 144 -1.31 -8.29 -8.58
CA GLU A 144 -0.68 -7.74 -9.79
C GLU A 144 0.34 -6.64 -9.46
N ALA A 145 0.08 -5.84 -8.43
CA ALA A 145 1.06 -4.89 -7.92
C ALA A 145 2.28 -5.60 -7.30
N MET A 146 2.07 -6.67 -6.52
CA MET A 146 3.15 -7.49 -5.93
C MET A 146 3.99 -8.19 -6.99
N ARG A 147 3.38 -8.64 -8.10
CA ARG A 147 4.11 -9.13 -9.30
C ARG A 147 5.09 -8.10 -9.86
N LYS A 148 4.85 -6.82 -9.62
CA LYS A 148 5.76 -5.72 -9.98
C LYS A 148 6.63 -5.22 -8.82
N GLY A 149 6.52 -5.83 -7.63
CA GLY A 149 7.33 -5.53 -6.45
C GLY A 149 6.71 -4.65 -5.37
N ALA A 150 5.38 -4.44 -5.40
CA ALA A 150 4.69 -3.77 -4.30
C ALA A 150 4.85 -4.55 -2.99
N VAL A 151 5.11 -3.84 -1.87
CA VAL A 151 5.36 -4.46 -0.55
C VAL A 151 4.37 -4.02 0.53
N LEU A 152 3.42 -3.16 0.17
CA LEU A 152 2.36 -2.68 1.04
C LEU A 152 1.13 -2.33 0.20
N VAL A 153 0.00 -2.14 0.89
CA VAL A 153 -1.22 -1.60 0.29
C VAL A 153 -1.81 -0.53 1.21
N THR A 154 -2.31 0.55 0.63
CA THR A 154 -3.03 1.58 1.36
C THR A 154 -4.52 1.51 1.03
N THR A 155 -5.36 1.48 2.08
CA THR A 155 -6.82 1.55 1.96
C THR A 155 -7.35 2.81 2.62
N ASN A 156 -8.59 3.17 2.29
CA ASN A 156 -9.43 4.13 2.97
C ASN A 156 -10.91 3.84 2.57
N PRO A 157 -11.91 4.49 3.18
CA PRO A 157 -13.31 4.22 2.83
C PRO A 157 -13.65 4.41 1.34
N GLN A 158 -13.03 5.39 0.65
CA GLN A 158 -13.20 5.57 -0.80
C GLN A 158 -12.67 4.36 -1.57
N LEU A 159 -11.50 3.85 -1.20
CA LEU A 159 -10.88 2.70 -1.87
C LEU A 159 -11.63 1.41 -1.60
N VAL A 160 -12.19 1.25 -0.41
CA VAL A 160 -13.10 0.13 -0.07
C VAL A 160 -14.38 0.21 -0.92
N ASP A 161 -14.94 1.41 -1.09
CA ASP A 161 -16.11 1.65 -1.94
C ASP A 161 -15.82 1.39 -3.43
N LEU A 162 -14.61 1.68 -3.90
CA LEU A 162 -14.19 1.34 -5.26
C LEU A 162 -13.97 -0.17 -5.43
N ALA A 163 -13.31 -0.83 -4.47
CA ALA A 163 -13.06 -2.27 -4.52
C ALA A 163 -14.36 -3.09 -4.62
N ARG A 164 -15.45 -2.67 -3.96
CA ARG A 164 -16.76 -3.32 -4.13
C ARG A 164 -17.38 -3.13 -5.51
N ARG A 165 -17.08 -2.03 -6.20
CA ARG A 165 -17.60 -1.77 -7.56
C ARG A 165 -16.84 -2.60 -8.59
N ASP A 166 -15.58 -2.93 -8.32
CA ASP A 166 -14.76 -3.78 -9.20
C ASP A 166 -15.19 -5.26 -9.15
N ASP A 167 -15.71 -5.72 -8.01
CA ASP A 167 -16.21 -7.10 -7.82
C ASP A 167 -17.52 -7.15 -7.02
N PRO A 168 -18.65 -6.69 -7.61
CA PRO A 168 -19.92 -6.62 -6.90
C PRO A 168 -20.40 -7.99 -6.41
N ALA A 169 -20.16 -9.05 -7.19
CA ALA A 169 -20.60 -10.40 -6.87
C ALA A 169 -20.02 -10.89 -5.54
N THR A 170 -18.71 -10.71 -5.31
CA THR A 170 -18.07 -11.07 -4.05
C THR A 170 -18.56 -10.17 -2.91
N TRP A 171 -18.51 -8.85 -3.11
CA TRP A 171 -18.69 -7.91 -2.02
C TRP A 171 -20.16 -7.74 -1.59
N ASP A 172 -21.12 -7.90 -2.49
CA ASP A 172 -22.54 -7.95 -2.14
C ASP A 172 -22.91 -9.21 -1.34
N SER A 173 -22.28 -10.34 -1.65
CA SER A 173 -22.43 -11.58 -0.86
C SER A 173 -21.88 -11.42 0.56
N VAL A 174 -20.68 -10.83 0.68
CA VAL A 174 -20.07 -10.51 1.98
C VAL A 174 -20.96 -9.54 2.77
N LYS A 175 -21.44 -8.46 2.14
CA LYS A 175 -22.38 -7.51 2.75
C LYS A 175 -23.61 -8.23 3.32
N ALA A 176 -24.28 -9.05 2.51
CA ALA A 176 -25.48 -9.78 2.92
C ALA A 176 -25.20 -10.77 4.08
N ALA A 177 -24.01 -11.36 4.13
CA ALA A 177 -23.60 -12.22 5.25
C ALA A 177 -23.34 -11.41 6.54
N LEU A 178 -22.71 -10.23 6.43
CA LEU A 178 -22.47 -9.33 7.56
C LEU A 178 -23.80 -8.83 8.15
N GLN A 179 -24.74 -8.39 7.31
CA GLN A 179 -26.07 -7.95 7.74
C GLN A 179 -26.83 -9.06 8.48
N ARG A 180 -26.81 -10.30 7.95
CA ARG A 180 -27.49 -11.45 8.59
C ARG A 180 -26.85 -11.87 9.91
N SER A 181 -25.53 -11.79 10.03
CA SER A 181 -24.80 -12.19 11.24
C SER A 181 -24.81 -11.15 12.36
N ARG A 182 -25.21 -9.90 12.05
CA ARG A 182 -25.20 -8.76 12.99
C ARG A 182 -26.56 -8.05 12.98
N PRO A 183 -27.65 -8.71 13.37
CA PRO A 183 -28.96 -8.07 13.40
C PRO A 183 -28.95 -6.88 14.36
N GLY A 184 -29.42 -5.72 13.89
CA GLY A 184 -29.46 -4.48 14.68
C GLY A 184 -28.16 -3.68 14.70
N ALA A 185 -27.10 -4.11 14.00
CA ALA A 185 -25.89 -3.31 13.86
C ALA A 185 -26.17 -1.99 13.15
N THR A 186 -25.51 -0.94 13.61
CA THR A 186 -25.50 0.39 13.00
C THR A 186 -24.75 0.37 11.67
N GLY A 187 -24.99 1.39 10.83
CA GLY A 187 -24.25 1.55 9.58
C GLY A 187 -22.73 1.66 9.77
N ALA A 188 -22.29 2.28 10.88
CA ALA A 188 -20.86 2.39 11.20
C ALA A 188 -20.23 1.03 11.58
N GLU A 189 -20.95 0.20 12.34
CA GLU A 189 -20.50 -1.15 12.69
C GLU A 189 -20.43 -2.05 11.45
N LEU A 190 -21.43 -1.96 10.55
CA LEU A 190 -21.42 -2.70 9.29
C LEU A 190 -20.31 -2.21 8.35
N ALA A 191 -20.07 -0.89 8.27
CA ALA A 191 -18.98 -0.32 7.49
C ALA A 191 -17.62 -0.80 8.00
N THR A 192 -17.40 -0.77 9.32
CA THR A 192 -16.19 -1.29 9.95
C THR A 192 -15.98 -2.77 9.64
N ALA A 193 -17.02 -3.59 9.82
CA ALA A 193 -16.95 -5.02 9.53
C ALA A 193 -16.65 -5.31 8.05
N MET A 194 -17.24 -4.54 7.13
CA MET A 194 -16.99 -4.67 5.69
C MET A 194 -15.55 -4.24 5.33
N THR A 195 -15.07 -3.13 5.88
CA THR A 195 -13.66 -2.70 5.73
C THR A 195 -12.69 -3.76 6.23
N MET A 196 -12.98 -4.41 7.37
CA MET A 196 -12.17 -5.51 7.88
C MET A 196 -12.08 -6.69 6.91
N GLN A 197 -13.16 -7.05 6.20
CA GLN A 197 -13.11 -8.14 5.20
C GLN A 197 -12.17 -7.79 4.03
N VAL A 198 -12.23 -6.55 3.54
CA VAL A 198 -11.30 -6.06 2.51
C VAL A 198 -9.86 -6.06 3.01
N VAL A 199 -9.63 -5.63 4.25
CA VAL A 199 -8.30 -5.61 4.85
C VAL A 199 -7.77 -7.02 5.12
N LEU A 200 -8.59 -7.95 5.58
CA LEU A 200 -8.20 -9.35 5.80
C LEU A 200 -7.75 -10.02 4.50
N LYS A 201 -8.48 -9.81 3.39
CA LYS A 201 -8.09 -10.31 2.07
C LYS A 201 -6.68 -9.84 1.70
N ASN A 202 -6.40 -8.54 1.83
CA ASN A 202 -5.10 -7.97 1.51
C ASN A 202 -4.00 -8.37 2.51
N ALA A 203 -4.34 -8.47 3.80
CA ALA A 203 -3.40 -8.82 4.86
C ALA A 203 -2.89 -10.25 4.68
N ARG A 204 -3.78 -11.18 4.29
CA ARG A 204 -3.42 -12.56 3.94
C ARG A 204 -2.52 -12.61 2.70
N GLU A 205 -2.78 -11.81 1.68
CA GLU A 205 -1.95 -11.77 0.47
C GLU A 205 -0.52 -11.27 0.77
N LEU A 206 -0.36 -10.25 1.62
CA LEU A 206 0.95 -9.73 2.03
C LEU A 206 1.61 -10.52 3.17
N ARG A 207 0.90 -11.48 3.77
CA ARG A 207 1.37 -12.21 4.94
C ARG A 207 2.70 -12.92 4.71
N PRO A 208 2.94 -13.59 3.56
CA PRO A 208 4.23 -14.21 3.31
C PRO A 208 5.40 -13.21 3.29
N ILE A 209 5.20 -12.00 2.73
CA ILE A 209 6.24 -10.94 2.75
C ILE A 209 6.47 -10.46 4.19
N TYR A 210 5.41 -10.28 4.97
CA TYR A 210 5.52 -9.92 6.38
C TYR A 210 6.35 -10.94 7.16
N GLU A 211 6.07 -12.23 6.99
CA GLU A 211 6.79 -13.31 7.68
C GLU A 211 8.24 -13.43 7.22
N LEU A 212 8.50 -13.45 5.90
CA LEU A 212 9.84 -13.54 5.31
C LEU A 212 10.76 -12.38 5.72
N THR A 213 10.19 -11.22 6.08
CA THR A 213 10.93 -10.02 6.45
C THR A 213 11.02 -9.79 7.96
N GLY A 214 10.43 -10.68 8.76
CA GLY A 214 10.37 -10.53 10.22
C GLY A 214 9.52 -9.34 10.65
N GLY A 215 8.45 -9.05 9.92
CA GLY A 215 7.55 -7.93 10.18
C GLY A 215 8.07 -6.56 9.78
N ARG A 216 9.05 -6.47 8.87
CA ARG A 216 9.55 -5.17 8.37
C ARG A 216 8.80 -4.64 7.15
N LEU A 217 8.19 -5.53 6.37
CA LEU A 217 7.41 -5.20 5.17
C LEU A 217 6.08 -5.97 5.20
N GLY A 218 5.25 -5.81 4.16
CA GLY A 218 4.02 -6.59 4.01
C GLY A 218 2.84 -6.03 4.79
N TYR A 219 2.72 -4.70 4.90
CA TYR A 219 1.67 -4.06 5.70
C TYR A 219 0.47 -3.58 4.88
N VAL A 220 -0.72 -3.67 5.48
CA VAL A 220 -1.96 -3.05 5.01
C VAL A 220 -2.25 -1.81 5.84
N SER A 221 -2.49 -0.65 5.22
CA SER A 221 -2.99 0.51 5.95
C SER A 221 -4.52 0.52 5.98
N LEU A 222 -5.10 0.48 7.17
CA LEU A 222 -6.55 0.54 7.42
C LEU A 222 -6.90 1.90 8.03
N GLN A 223 -7.79 2.66 7.42
CA GLN A 223 -8.20 3.98 7.95
C GLN A 223 -9.35 3.87 8.94
N VAL A 224 -9.16 4.47 10.12
CA VAL A 224 -10.24 4.68 11.11
C VAL A 224 -11.32 5.60 10.54
N ASN A 225 -12.52 5.58 11.11
CA ASN A 225 -13.66 6.34 10.63
C ASN A 225 -13.29 7.84 10.48
N PRO A 226 -13.35 8.41 9.26
CA PRO A 226 -12.92 9.78 9.00
C PRO A 226 -13.79 10.82 9.71
N LYS A 227 -14.99 10.46 10.19
CA LYS A 227 -15.84 11.35 10.99
C LYS A 227 -15.32 11.55 12.42
N ASN A 228 -14.41 10.70 12.89
CA ASN A 228 -13.81 10.78 14.20
C ASN A 228 -12.50 11.60 14.19
N SER A 229 -12.22 12.39 13.14
CA SER A 229 -10.92 13.07 12.97
C SER A 229 -10.52 14.03 14.08
N SER A 230 -11.49 14.48 14.89
CA SER A 230 -11.30 15.31 16.09
C SER A 230 -11.56 14.57 17.42
N ASP A 231 -11.90 13.28 17.38
CA ASP A 231 -12.19 12.43 18.55
C ASP A 231 -11.07 11.40 18.74
N SER A 232 -10.05 11.77 19.51
CA SER A 232 -8.90 10.90 19.77
C SER A 232 -9.31 9.60 20.46
N GLU A 233 -10.16 9.66 21.48
CA GLU A 233 -10.59 8.46 22.21
C GLU A 233 -11.40 7.52 21.32
N GLY A 234 -12.29 8.05 20.47
CA GLY A 234 -13.05 7.27 19.51
C GLY A 234 -12.15 6.54 18.52
N MET A 235 -11.16 7.24 17.95
CA MET A 235 -10.18 6.64 17.04
C MET A 235 -9.33 5.56 17.71
N ILE A 236 -8.90 5.77 18.96
CA ILE A 236 -8.12 4.78 19.73
C ILE A 236 -8.95 3.53 19.96
N ARG A 237 -10.17 3.66 20.51
CA ARG A 237 -11.06 2.53 20.77
C ARG A 237 -11.38 1.73 19.51
N GLU A 238 -11.62 2.42 18.40
CA GLU A 238 -11.88 1.79 17.10
C GLU A 238 -10.65 0.99 16.62
N ALA A 239 -9.46 1.59 16.65
CA ALA A 239 -8.22 0.94 16.21
C ALA A 239 -7.89 -0.28 17.08
N GLU A 240 -7.98 -0.17 18.41
CA GLU A 240 -7.72 -1.27 19.33
C GLU A 240 -8.67 -2.46 19.11
N GLY A 241 -9.98 -2.18 18.97
CA GLY A 241 -10.98 -3.21 18.71
C GLY A 241 -10.71 -3.95 17.39
N ILE A 242 -10.45 -3.19 16.32
CA ILE A 242 -10.11 -3.77 15.01
C ILE A 242 -8.82 -4.59 15.09
N TYR A 243 -7.80 -4.10 15.80
CA TYR A 243 -6.52 -4.80 15.94
C TYR A 243 -6.70 -6.16 16.62
N GLN A 244 -7.50 -6.22 17.69
CA GLN A 244 -7.81 -7.46 18.41
C GLN A 244 -8.56 -8.45 17.51
N ASP A 245 -9.54 -7.97 16.76
CA ASP A 245 -10.30 -8.82 15.85
C ASP A 245 -9.42 -9.37 14.71
N LEU A 246 -8.61 -8.53 14.08
CA LEU A 246 -7.67 -8.96 13.05
C LEU A 246 -6.62 -9.92 13.60
N THR A 247 -6.16 -9.71 14.84
CA THR A 247 -5.23 -10.64 15.52
C THR A 247 -5.85 -12.04 15.62
N ARG A 248 -7.13 -12.12 16.00
CA ARG A 248 -7.86 -13.39 16.09
C ARG A 248 -8.05 -14.05 14.73
N GLU A 249 -8.43 -13.27 13.71
CA GLU A 249 -8.69 -13.77 12.35
C GLU A 249 -7.41 -14.21 11.61
N LEU A 250 -6.26 -13.60 11.91
CA LEU A 250 -4.97 -13.95 11.32
C LEU A 250 -4.16 -14.94 12.17
N GLY A 251 -4.63 -15.28 13.37
CA GLY A 251 -3.96 -16.22 14.27
C GLY A 251 -2.64 -15.68 14.87
N GLY A 252 -2.48 -14.37 14.97
CA GLY A 252 -1.26 -13.72 15.47
C GLY A 252 -1.24 -12.22 15.18
N PRO A 253 -0.16 -11.50 15.53
CA PRO A 253 -0.06 -10.07 15.31
C PRO A 253 -0.39 -9.70 13.85
N PRO A 254 -1.35 -8.79 13.61
CA PRO A 254 -1.77 -8.43 12.27
C PRO A 254 -0.71 -7.58 11.58
N ASN A 255 -0.50 -7.82 10.29
CA ASN A 255 0.34 -7.00 9.43
C ASN A 255 -0.42 -5.75 8.95
N VAL A 256 -0.95 -4.98 9.90
CA VAL A 256 -1.80 -3.81 9.68
C VAL A 256 -1.28 -2.62 10.45
N VAL A 257 -1.37 -1.44 9.82
CA VAL A 257 -1.15 -0.13 10.46
C VAL A 257 -2.42 0.70 10.37
N PHE A 258 -2.70 1.50 11.40
CA PHE A 258 -3.91 2.32 11.43
C PHE A 258 -3.65 3.69 10.84
N LYS A 259 -4.40 4.01 9.79
CA LYS A 259 -4.31 5.25 9.08
C LYS A 259 -5.11 6.33 9.81
N VAL A 260 -4.40 7.28 10.41
CA VAL A 260 -4.93 8.34 11.28
C VAL A 260 -4.67 9.70 10.65
N PRO A 261 -5.58 10.69 10.78
CA PRO A 261 -5.37 12.01 10.19
C PRO A 261 -4.31 12.80 10.96
N ALA A 262 -3.54 13.64 10.26
CA ALA A 262 -2.53 14.52 10.84
C ALA A 262 -3.14 15.76 11.52
N THR A 263 -4.12 15.53 12.40
CA THR A 263 -4.84 16.52 13.20
C THR A 263 -4.25 16.62 14.61
N ARG A 264 -4.67 17.62 15.39
CA ARG A 264 -4.30 17.72 16.80
C ARG A 264 -4.69 16.48 17.59
N ALA A 265 -5.91 15.99 17.37
CA ALA A 265 -6.40 14.75 17.98
C ALA A 265 -5.59 13.53 17.50
N GLY A 266 -5.21 13.50 16.22
CA GLY A 266 -4.38 12.44 15.65
C GLY A 266 -3.02 12.27 16.33
N LEU A 267 -2.41 13.34 16.85
CA LEU A 267 -1.17 13.24 17.63
C LEU A 267 -1.33 12.38 18.88
N ASP A 268 -2.47 12.53 19.57
CA ASP A 268 -2.74 11.76 20.79
C ASP A 268 -3.04 10.29 20.45
N VAL A 269 -3.72 10.03 19.32
CA VAL A 269 -3.93 8.67 18.79
C VAL A 269 -2.60 8.02 18.41
N ALA A 270 -1.73 8.73 17.68
CA ALA A 270 -0.43 8.22 17.28
C ALA A 270 0.43 7.87 18.50
N ARG A 271 0.42 8.73 19.54
CA ARG A 271 1.14 8.49 20.79
C ARG A 271 0.66 7.22 21.47
N GLU A 272 -0.65 7.09 21.65
CA GLU A 272 -1.24 5.94 22.33
C GLU A 272 -0.95 4.63 21.59
N LEU A 273 -1.34 4.54 20.31
CA LEU A 273 -1.19 3.31 19.54
C LEU A 273 0.27 2.88 19.39
N THR A 274 1.18 3.81 19.10
CA THR A 274 2.59 3.46 18.93
C THR A 274 3.26 3.08 20.24
N SER A 275 2.83 3.61 21.39
CA SER A 275 3.30 3.17 22.72
C SER A 275 2.92 1.72 23.03
N GLN A 276 1.81 1.24 22.46
CA GLN A 276 1.34 -0.14 22.56
C GLN A 276 2.03 -1.07 21.55
N GLY A 277 2.78 -0.52 20.59
CA GLY A 277 3.42 -1.29 19.52
C GLY A 277 2.54 -1.44 18.27
N ILE A 278 1.43 -0.72 18.21
CA ILE A 278 0.52 -0.69 17.05
C ILE A 278 0.99 0.43 16.11
N GLY A 279 1.33 0.05 14.88
CA GLY A 279 1.81 1.00 13.88
C GLY A 279 0.71 1.93 13.36
N VAL A 280 1.09 3.16 13.02
CA VAL A 280 0.19 4.15 12.43
C VAL A 280 0.64 4.56 11.03
N ASN A 281 -0.30 4.94 10.18
CA ASN A 281 -0.06 5.61 8.91
C ASN A 281 -0.68 7.02 8.98
N VAL A 282 0.14 8.02 9.26
CA VAL A 282 -0.31 9.40 9.44
C VAL A 282 -0.66 9.99 8.08
N THR A 283 -1.95 10.12 7.79
CA THR A 283 -2.49 10.63 6.52
C THR A 283 -3.10 12.02 6.70
N VAL A 284 -3.66 12.61 5.63
CA VAL A 284 -4.12 14.01 5.67
C VAL A 284 -2.97 14.92 6.14
N ASN A 285 -1.75 14.55 5.74
CA ASN A 285 -0.50 15.21 6.08
C ASN A 285 0.05 15.91 4.84
N PHE A 286 0.37 17.19 5.00
CA PHE A 286 0.68 18.09 3.87
C PHE A 286 1.89 18.99 4.14
N SER A 287 2.39 19.05 5.37
CA SER A 287 3.35 20.07 5.78
C SER A 287 4.53 19.48 6.53
N VAL A 288 5.67 20.17 6.48
CA VAL A 288 6.85 19.83 7.28
C VAL A 288 6.52 19.79 8.77
N ALA A 289 5.76 20.77 9.26
CA ALA A 289 5.37 20.85 10.68
C ALA A 289 4.55 19.63 11.14
N GLN A 290 3.56 19.20 10.35
CA GLN A 290 2.79 17.99 10.65
C GLN A 290 3.68 16.74 10.63
N GLU A 291 4.52 16.57 9.60
CA GLU A 291 5.44 15.42 9.51
C GLU A 291 6.40 15.35 10.70
N VAL A 292 7.00 16.48 11.09
CA VAL A 292 7.92 16.55 12.23
C VAL A 292 7.23 16.21 13.54
N ALA A 293 6.06 16.82 13.82
CA ALA A 293 5.34 16.61 15.07
C ALA A 293 4.90 15.14 15.25
N PHE A 294 4.42 14.50 14.19
CA PHE A 294 4.05 13.09 14.25
C PHE A 294 5.27 12.16 14.31
N ALA A 295 6.36 12.52 13.63
CA ALA A 295 7.61 11.76 13.70
C ALA A 295 8.16 11.70 15.12
N GLU A 296 8.19 12.84 15.83
CA GLU A 296 8.61 12.90 17.24
C GLU A 296 7.83 11.92 18.12
N VAL A 297 6.50 11.93 18.01
CA VAL A 297 5.62 11.03 18.77
C VAL A 297 5.85 9.55 18.42
N ILE A 298 6.01 9.24 17.13
CA ILE A 298 6.24 7.86 16.66
C ILE A 298 7.58 7.32 17.16
N GLU A 299 8.62 8.16 17.20
CA GLU A 299 9.97 7.76 17.62
C GLU A 299 10.08 7.45 19.11
N GLU A 300 9.22 8.05 19.95
CA GLU A 300 9.07 7.71 21.37
C GLU A 300 8.38 6.35 21.59
N GLY A 301 7.61 5.89 20.60
CA GLY A 301 6.86 4.63 20.64
C GLY A 301 7.71 3.38 20.42
N LYS A 302 7.02 2.23 20.34
CA LYS A 302 7.63 0.91 20.10
C LYS A 302 7.06 0.15 18.92
N ALA A 303 6.20 0.78 18.12
CA ALA A 303 5.67 0.18 16.91
C ALA A 303 6.81 -0.18 15.94
N PRO A 304 6.77 -1.38 15.31
CA PRO A 304 7.85 -1.82 14.43
C PRO A 304 7.90 -1.02 13.13
N VAL A 305 6.75 -0.57 12.63
CA VAL A 305 6.62 0.22 11.41
C VAL A 305 5.50 1.24 11.60
N SER A 306 5.80 2.49 11.29
CA SER A 306 4.82 3.56 11.12
C SER A 306 5.17 4.40 9.90
N PHE A 307 4.14 4.95 9.25
CA PHE A 307 4.28 5.76 8.05
C PHE A 307 3.85 7.19 8.29
N LEU A 308 4.61 8.10 7.71
CA LEU A 308 4.39 9.53 7.62
C LEU A 308 3.95 9.82 6.18
N THR A 309 2.63 9.90 5.94
CA THR A 309 2.08 9.90 4.58
C THR A 309 1.83 11.31 4.03
N LEU A 310 2.81 11.83 3.30
CA LEU A 310 2.71 13.10 2.58
C LEU A 310 1.78 12.96 1.37
N MET A 311 0.66 13.68 1.39
CA MET A 311 -0.31 13.70 0.29
C MET A 311 0.11 14.70 -0.80
N ALA A 312 1.26 14.45 -1.43
CA ALA A 312 1.96 15.39 -2.32
C ALA A 312 1.05 16.00 -3.40
N GLY A 313 0.35 15.19 -4.20
CA GLY A 313 -0.49 15.75 -5.27
C GLY A 313 -1.76 16.46 -4.77
N ARG A 314 -2.22 16.18 -3.55
CA ARG A 314 -3.32 16.97 -2.92
C ARG A 314 -2.83 18.27 -2.27
N LEU A 315 -1.51 18.46 -2.15
CA LEU A 315 -0.91 19.75 -1.88
C LEU A 315 -0.69 20.53 -3.19
N ASP A 316 -0.19 19.87 -4.24
CA ASP A 316 0.04 20.49 -5.56
C ASP A 316 -1.22 21.19 -6.09
N ASP A 317 -2.37 20.50 -6.06
CA ASP A 317 -3.61 21.01 -6.65
C ASP A 317 -4.08 22.39 -6.08
N PRO A 318 -4.25 22.58 -4.77
CA PRO A 318 -4.66 23.88 -4.23
C PRO A 318 -3.57 24.95 -4.33
N VAL A 319 -2.28 24.58 -4.31
CA VAL A 319 -1.17 25.51 -4.56
C VAL A 319 -1.24 26.03 -6.00
N ALA A 320 -1.55 25.17 -6.97
CA ALA A 320 -1.76 25.58 -8.36
C ALA A 320 -2.86 26.63 -8.45
N ILE A 321 -4.02 26.37 -7.84
CA ILE A 321 -5.19 27.27 -7.86
C ILE A 321 -4.85 28.63 -7.24
N GLU A 322 -4.16 28.65 -6.11
CA GLU A 322 -3.75 29.90 -5.44
C GLU A 322 -2.77 30.71 -6.31
N LEU A 323 -1.77 30.05 -6.90
CA LEU A 323 -0.80 30.70 -7.78
C LEU A 323 -1.44 31.23 -9.07
N GLU A 324 -2.40 30.50 -9.66
CA GLU A 324 -3.20 30.96 -10.80
C GLU A 324 -4.00 32.23 -10.43
N GLY A 325 -4.67 32.23 -9.27
CA GLY A 325 -5.39 33.39 -8.75
C GLY A 325 -4.52 34.62 -8.52
N LEU A 326 -3.23 34.41 -8.21
CA LEU A 326 -2.22 35.46 -8.06
C LEU A 326 -1.56 35.87 -9.39
N GLY A 327 -1.97 35.30 -10.53
CA GLY A 327 -1.43 35.63 -11.85
C GLY A 327 -0.01 35.12 -12.10
N VAL A 328 0.42 34.06 -11.40
CA VAL A 328 1.73 33.42 -11.64
C VAL A 328 1.63 32.58 -12.91
N SER A 329 2.51 32.84 -13.89
CA SER A 329 2.56 32.03 -15.12
C SER A 329 2.86 30.56 -14.80
N ASP A 330 2.38 29.64 -15.64
CA ASP A 330 2.67 28.20 -15.56
C ASP A 330 2.40 27.56 -14.19
N ALA A 331 1.48 28.15 -13.42
CA ALA A 331 1.21 27.76 -12.03
C ALA A 331 0.94 26.25 -11.85
N LYS A 332 0.23 25.63 -12.79
CA LYS A 332 0.02 24.17 -12.80
C LYS A 332 1.32 23.38 -12.92
N GLU A 333 2.22 23.74 -13.84
CA GLU A 333 3.51 23.06 -13.98
C GLU A 333 4.41 23.32 -12.77
N LEU A 334 4.43 24.57 -12.30
CA LEU A 334 5.17 24.99 -11.11
C LEU A 334 4.73 24.20 -9.87
N SER A 335 3.42 24.03 -9.69
CA SER A 335 2.83 23.33 -8.54
C SER A 335 3.27 21.87 -8.43
N THR A 336 3.73 21.22 -9.52
CA THR A 336 4.27 19.85 -9.49
C THR A 336 5.52 19.69 -8.62
N TRP A 337 6.08 20.82 -8.17
CA TRP A 337 7.20 20.87 -7.24
C TRP A 337 6.80 21.11 -5.79
N ALA A 338 5.54 21.43 -5.48
CA ALA A 338 5.12 21.77 -4.13
C ALA A 338 5.29 20.57 -3.18
N GLY A 339 4.60 19.46 -3.46
CA GLY A 339 4.75 18.21 -2.69
C GLY A 339 6.16 17.62 -2.77
N VAL A 340 6.86 17.80 -3.90
CA VAL A 340 8.26 17.36 -4.04
C VAL A 340 9.18 18.14 -3.10
N ALA A 341 9.04 19.46 -3.03
CA ALA A 341 9.86 20.31 -2.17
C ALA A 341 9.64 19.99 -0.69
N VAL A 342 8.38 19.81 -0.28
CA VAL A 342 8.06 19.38 1.10
C VAL A 342 8.66 18.01 1.39
N GLY A 343 8.44 17.01 0.52
CA GLY A 343 8.97 15.66 0.72
C GLY A 343 10.49 15.60 0.81
N ARG A 344 11.21 16.34 -0.04
CA ARG A 344 12.67 16.48 0.01
C ARG A 344 13.13 17.10 1.33
N LYS A 345 12.47 18.18 1.77
CA LYS A 345 12.80 18.86 3.03
C LYS A 345 12.56 17.96 4.24
N VAL A 346 11.39 17.31 4.32
CA VAL A 346 11.05 16.35 5.39
C VAL A 346 12.08 15.22 5.47
N TYR A 347 12.45 14.63 4.34
CA TYR A 347 13.39 13.53 4.34
C TYR A 347 14.77 13.93 4.89
N ARG A 348 15.29 15.09 4.49
CA ARG A 348 16.56 15.62 5.01
C ARG A 348 16.48 15.91 6.51
N LEU A 349 15.41 16.57 6.96
CA LEU A 349 15.22 16.92 8.37
C LEU A 349 15.11 15.69 9.28
N LEU A 350 14.40 14.65 8.85
CA LEU A 350 14.14 13.49 9.70
C LEU A 350 15.22 12.41 9.60
N TYR A 351 15.82 12.21 8.42
CA TYR A 351 16.64 11.03 8.13
C TYR A 351 18.07 11.35 7.66
N ASP A 352 18.21 12.14 6.60
CA ASP A 352 19.50 12.33 5.91
C ASP A 352 20.32 13.48 6.50
N GLY A 353 21.11 13.16 7.54
CA GLY A 353 21.93 14.13 8.26
C GLY A 353 21.16 14.99 9.28
N GLY A 354 19.82 14.85 9.31
CA GLY A 354 18.95 15.47 10.30
C GLY A 354 18.85 14.67 11.60
N ARG A 355 17.61 14.41 12.05
CA ARG A 355 17.33 13.85 13.38
C ARG A 355 17.67 12.35 13.54
N GLY A 356 17.94 11.64 12.45
CA GLY A 356 18.35 10.23 12.48
C GLY A 356 17.25 9.25 12.90
N TYR A 357 15.99 9.60 12.61
CA TYR A 357 14.81 8.81 12.93
C TYR A 357 14.77 7.47 12.18
N LYS A 358 14.17 6.44 12.79
CA LYS A 358 14.26 5.05 12.31
C LYS A 358 12.96 4.24 12.41
N ARG A 359 12.00 4.66 13.25
CA ARG A 359 10.70 4.01 13.43
C ARG A 359 9.65 4.56 12.50
N SER A 360 9.69 5.86 12.22
CA SER A 360 8.87 6.47 11.18
C SER A 360 9.52 6.31 9.82
N SER A 361 8.73 6.04 8.78
CA SER A 361 9.17 6.09 7.38
C SER A 361 8.28 7.03 6.58
N LEU A 362 8.89 7.88 5.74
CA LEU A 362 8.14 8.76 4.84
C LEU A 362 7.47 7.91 3.74
N LEU A 363 6.19 8.19 3.49
CA LEU A 363 5.37 7.55 2.47
C LEU A 363 4.74 8.62 1.57
N ILE A 364 5.11 8.65 0.30
CA ILE A 364 4.55 9.62 -0.66
C ILE A 364 3.25 9.05 -1.24
N ALA A 365 2.17 9.84 -1.18
CA ALA A 365 0.84 9.45 -1.63
C ALA A 365 0.16 10.52 -2.50
N SER A 366 -0.99 10.16 -3.06
CA SER A 366 -1.80 11.02 -3.92
C SER A 366 -1.05 11.52 -5.16
N LEU A 367 -0.38 10.63 -5.86
CA LEU A 367 0.42 10.97 -7.02
C LEU A 367 -0.45 11.50 -8.17
N ARG A 368 -0.01 12.57 -8.82
CA ARG A 368 -0.63 13.08 -10.06
C ARG A 368 0.06 12.58 -11.33
N GLY A 369 1.32 12.17 -11.23
CA GLY A 369 2.07 11.60 -12.34
C GLY A 369 3.51 11.22 -11.98
N PRO A 370 4.32 10.83 -12.98
CA PRO A 370 5.63 10.21 -12.77
C PRO A 370 6.65 11.04 -11.98
N TRP A 371 6.55 12.37 -12.01
CA TRP A 371 7.48 13.25 -11.32
C TRP A 371 7.49 13.04 -9.79
N HIS A 372 6.35 12.66 -9.21
CA HIS A 372 6.26 12.31 -7.79
C HIS A 372 7.06 11.05 -7.45
N ILE A 373 7.24 10.14 -8.42
CA ILE A 373 8.09 8.98 -8.24
C ILE A 373 9.53 9.40 -8.51
N ASP A 374 9.82 9.86 -9.72
CA ASP A 374 11.18 10.13 -10.20
C ASP A 374 11.96 11.11 -9.30
N ARG A 375 11.33 12.21 -8.87
CA ARG A 375 12.01 13.26 -8.09
C ARG A 375 12.17 12.93 -6.61
N LEU A 376 11.47 11.90 -6.12
CA LEU A 376 11.45 11.49 -4.72
C LEU A 376 12.07 10.11 -4.51
N ILE A 377 12.68 9.49 -5.53
CA ILE A 377 13.51 8.30 -5.31
C ILE A 377 14.70 8.68 -4.41
N GLY A 378 14.85 8.00 -3.29
CA GLY A 378 15.88 8.26 -2.29
C GLY A 378 17.07 7.31 -2.35
N ALA A 379 18.10 7.66 -1.59
CA ALA A 379 19.21 6.80 -1.22
C ALA A 379 19.50 6.98 0.28
N GLY A 380 20.16 5.99 0.88
CA GLY A 380 20.48 6.01 2.31
C GLY A 380 19.97 4.78 3.05
N SER A 381 19.99 4.86 4.38
CA SER A 381 19.68 3.72 5.25
C SER A 381 18.21 3.66 5.69
N SER A 382 17.53 4.79 5.80
CA SER A 382 16.10 4.85 6.14
C SER A 382 15.25 4.53 4.93
N LEU A 383 14.27 3.62 5.04
CA LEU A 383 13.41 3.28 3.92
C LEU A 383 12.43 4.41 3.60
N LEU A 384 12.26 4.67 2.31
CA LEU A 384 11.23 5.54 1.77
C LEU A 384 10.16 4.68 1.08
N TYR A 385 8.90 5.09 1.18
CA TYR A 385 7.80 4.42 0.51
C TYR A 385 7.07 5.37 -0.45
N ILE A 386 6.53 4.81 -1.52
CA ILE A 386 5.61 5.52 -2.42
C ILE A 386 4.41 4.61 -2.65
N THR A 387 3.21 5.06 -2.32
CA THR A 387 1.99 4.30 -2.64
C THR A 387 1.41 4.80 -3.96
N VAL A 388 1.20 3.89 -4.92
CA VAL A 388 0.92 4.23 -6.31
C VAL A 388 -0.43 3.69 -6.72
N PHE A 389 -1.31 4.56 -7.21
CA PHE A 389 -2.60 4.17 -7.77
C PHE A 389 -2.42 3.40 -9.08
N PRO A 390 -3.27 2.41 -9.43
CA PRO A 390 -3.09 1.58 -10.63
C PRO A 390 -2.88 2.36 -11.94
N ASP A 391 -3.64 3.43 -12.18
CA ASP A 391 -3.48 4.26 -13.38
C ASP A 391 -2.11 4.96 -13.43
N LYS A 392 -1.59 5.38 -12.27
CA LYS A 392 -0.25 5.98 -12.15
C LYS A 392 0.85 4.94 -12.29
N ALA A 393 0.64 3.72 -11.80
CA ALA A 393 1.56 2.61 -12.00
C ALA A 393 1.69 2.26 -13.50
N GLU A 394 0.56 2.20 -14.20
CA GLU A 394 0.53 2.04 -15.66
C GLU A 394 1.21 3.21 -16.36
N GLN A 395 0.86 4.45 -16.01
CA GLN A 395 1.50 5.64 -16.57
C GLN A 395 3.02 5.64 -16.37
N TYR A 396 3.49 5.20 -15.21
CA TYR A 396 4.92 5.13 -14.91
C TYR A 396 5.64 4.10 -15.78
N ASP A 397 5.00 2.96 -16.05
CA ASP A 397 5.54 1.86 -16.87
C ASP A 397 5.44 2.10 -18.40
N ARG A 398 4.67 3.09 -18.86
CA ARG A 398 4.44 3.34 -20.31
C ARG A 398 5.72 3.65 -21.10
N GLU A 399 6.65 4.35 -20.49
CA GLU A 399 7.87 4.85 -21.14
C GLU A 399 9.11 4.34 -20.39
N PRO A 400 10.21 4.00 -21.07
CA PRO A 400 11.45 3.62 -20.39
C PRO A 400 11.96 4.73 -19.46
N ARG A 401 12.32 4.38 -18.22
CA ARG A 401 12.87 5.32 -17.22
C ARG A 401 14.22 4.84 -16.67
N SER A 402 15.04 5.81 -16.28
CA SER A 402 16.25 5.56 -15.49
C SER A 402 15.90 5.66 -14.01
N ILE A 403 16.19 4.60 -13.25
CA ILE A 403 15.99 4.57 -11.80
C ILE A 403 17.27 5.09 -11.15
N SER A 404 17.18 6.28 -10.56
CA SER A 404 18.30 6.94 -9.89
C SER A 404 17.79 7.75 -8.71
N PRO A 405 18.56 7.84 -7.61
CA PRO A 405 18.17 8.65 -6.46
C PRO A 405 18.23 10.13 -6.82
N ARG A 406 17.14 10.85 -6.55
CA ARG A 406 16.98 12.30 -6.79
C ARG A 406 16.48 13.07 -5.57
N LEU A 407 16.06 12.39 -4.51
CA LEU A 407 15.52 13.01 -3.29
C LEU A 407 16.53 13.96 -2.63
N GLY A 408 17.83 13.66 -2.74
CA GLY A 408 18.89 14.50 -2.20
C GLY A 408 19.20 15.76 -3.03
N GLU A 409 18.72 15.86 -4.27
CA GLU A 409 18.92 17.04 -5.12
C GLU A 409 18.17 18.27 -4.58
N ASP A 410 18.74 19.45 -4.73
CA ASP A 410 18.02 20.68 -4.40
C ASP A 410 16.89 20.97 -5.39
N VAL A 411 15.83 21.61 -4.87
CA VAL A 411 14.80 22.21 -5.72
C VAL A 411 15.37 23.50 -6.28
N PRO A 412 15.27 23.77 -7.60
CA PRO A 412 15.77 25.00 -8.19
C PRO A 412 15.28 26.24 -7.43
N GLU A 413 16.18 27.16 -7.11
CA GLU A 413 15.87 28.34 -6.29
C GLU A 413 14.72 29.18 -6.87
N GLU A 414 14.70 29.32 -8.21
CA GLU A 414 13.63 30.02 -8.92
C GLU A 414 12.26 29.37 -8.73
N ILE A 415 12.20 28.04 -8.63
CA ILE A 415 10.97 27.29 -8.38
C ILE A 415 10.49 27.57 -6.95
N ILE A 416 11.38 27.48 -5.96
CA ILE A 416 11.05 27.82 -4.56
C ILE A 416 10.57 29.27 -4.47
N ARG A 417 11.30 30.22 -5.06
CA ARG A 417 10.92 31.65 -5.05
C ARG A 417 9.53 31.90 -5.62
N ARG A 418 9.14 31.21 -6.69
CA ARG A 418 7.81 31.33 -7.28
C ARG A 418 6.74 30.61 -6.48
N LEU A 419 7.03 29.42 -5.95
CA LEU A 419 6.11 28.67 -5.07
C LEU A 419 5.83 29.45 -3.78
N ARG A 420 6.82 30.16 -3.21
CA ARG A 420 6.66 30.99 -2.00
C ARG A 420 5.72 32.19 -2.17
N LYS A 421 5.18 32.44 -3.37
CA LYS A 421 4.05 33.35 -3.56
C LYS A 421 2.72 32.78 -3.04
N SER A 422 2.63 31.46 -2.87
CA SER A 422 1.48 30.76 -2.32
C SER A 422 1.60 30.69 -0.80
N ASP A 423 0.60 31.21 -0.09
CA ASP A 423 0.54 31.10 1.37
C ASP A 423 0.33 29.66 1.81
N LEU A 424 -0.41 28.86 1.03
CA LEU A 424 -0.55 27.42 1.27
C LEU A 424 0.79 26.71 1.22
N PHE A 425 1.63 27.01 0.21
CA PHE A 425 2.96 26.42 0.09
C PHE A 425 3.88 26.87 1.22
N ASN A 426 3.86 28.16 1.60
CA ASN A 426 4.68 28.66 2.71
C ASN A 426 4.36 27.91 4.01
N LYS A 427 3.08 27.76 4.35
CA LYS A 427 2.63 26.97 5.52
C LYS A 427 3.02 25.49 5.44
N ALA A 428 3.04 24.91 4.24
CA ALA A 428 3.44 23.53 4.04
C ALA A 428 4.96 23.33 4.16
N TYR A 429 5.76 24.29 3.67
CA TYR A 429 7.20 24.14 3.49
C TYR A 429 8.02 24.63 4.68
N ASP A 430 7.57 25.65 5.39
CA ASP A 430 8.28 26.20 6.53
C ASP A 430 8.09 25.30 7.77
N GLU A 431 9.14 25.13 8.59
CA GLU A 431 9.13 24.21 9.74
C GLU A 431 8.20 24.70 10.85
N ASP A 432 8.06 26.01 10.98
CA ASP A 432 7.18 26.76 11.85
C ASP A 432 5.94 27.30 11.10
N GLY A 433 5.65 26.75 9.90
CA GLY A 433 4.55 27.21 9.06
C GLY A 433 3.15 26.91 9.64
N LEU A 434 3.06 25.94 10.56
CA LEU A 434 1.85 25.55 11.28
C LEU A 434 2.21 25.08 12.69
N GLU A 435 1.40 25.46 13.68
CA GLU A 435 1.45 24.86 15.02
C GLU A 435 0.47 23.68 15.10
N PRO A 436 0.64 22.73 16.05
CA PRO A 436 -0.29 21.62 16.24
C PRO A 436 -1.77 22.05 16.42
N ALA A 437 -2.01 23.24 16.96
CA ALA A 437 -3.36 23.80 17.10
C ALA A 437 -4.00 24.20 15.76
N ASP A 438 -3.18 24.46 14.73
CA ASP A 438 -3.63 24.92 13.41
C ASP A 438 -3.84 23.79 12.41
N PHE A 439 -3.34 22.58 12.70
CA PHE A 439 -3.36 21.43 11.77
C PHE A 439 -4.76 21.17 11.19
N ASP A 440 -5.79 21.16 12.05
CA ASP A 440 -7.18 20.88 11.68
C ASP A 440 -7.78 21.98 10.80
N SER A 441 -7.28 23.20 10.93
CA SER A 441 -7.74 24.38 10.19
C SER A 441 -7.05 24.58 8.85
N TYR A 442 -5.95 23.85 8.60
CA TYR A 442 -5.19 23.98 7.36
C TYR A 442 -6.07 23.59 6.15
N PRO A 443 -6.24 24.45 5.12
CA PRO A 443 -7.26 24.22 4.10
C PRO A 443 -7.18 22.86 3.37
N PRO A 444 -5.99 22.34 3.00
CA PRO A 444 -5.87 20.99 2.41
C PRO A 444 -6.37 19.86 3.34
N VAL A 445 -6.19 20.02 4.66
CA VAL A 445 -6.70 19.08 5.69
C VAL A 445 -8.23 19.09 5.69
N GLN A 446 -8.85 20.27 5.82
CA GLN A 446 -10.31 20.41 5.82
C GLN A 446 -10.96 19.87 4.55
N ALA A 447 -10.40 20.21 3.38
CA ALA A 447 -10.90 19.75 2.09
C ALA A 447 -10.83 18.23 1.97
N THR A 448 -9.73 17.61 2.43
CA THR A 448 -9.53 16.17 2.37
C THR A 448 -10.42 15.42 3.35
N LEU A 449 -10.53 15.88 4.61
CA LEU A 449 -11.43 15.28 5.61
C LEU A 449 -12.88 15.35 5.15
N LYS A 450 -13.32 16.49 4.59
CA LYS A 450 -14.67 16.62 4.01
C LYS A 450 -14.92 15.62 2.88
N SER A 451 -13.94 15.43 1.99
CA SER A 451 -14.02 14.45 0.91
C SER A 451 -14.10 13.01 1.45
N PHE A 452 -13.30 12.68 2.47
CA PHE A 452 -13.30 11.36 3.09
C PHE A 452 -14.60 11.07 3.84
N ALA A 453 -15.12 12.04 4.61
CA ALA A 453 -16.39 11.92 5.31
C ALA A 453 -17.56 11.70 4.34
N LYS A 454 -17.61 12.46 3.23
CA LYS A 454 -18.64 12.27 2.20
C LYS A 454 -18.61 10.85 1.61
N ALA A 455 -17.43 10.36 1.26
CA ALA A 455 -17.32 9.01 0.71
C ALA A 455 -17.64 7.92 1.74
N TYR A 456 -17.32 8.16 3.01
CA TYR A 456 -17.74 7.29 4.09
C TYR A 456 -19.27 7.23 4.22
N ASP A 457 -19.97 8.36 4.05
CA ASP A 457 -21.43 8.38 4.02
C ASP A 457 -22.01 7.53 2.88
N GLU A 458 -21.45 7.65 1.68
CA GLU A 458 -21.84 6.82 0.53
C GLU A 458 -21.60 5.33 0.81
N PHE A 459 -20.48 4.99 1.44
CA PHE A 459 -20.15 3.62 1.83
C PHE A 459 -21.10 3.07 2.90
N VAL A 460 -21.45 3.88 3.91
CA VAL A 460 -22.42 3.52 4.95
C VAL A 460 -23.80 3.23 4.34
N LEU A 461 -24.25 4.05 3.39
CA LEU A 461 -25.51 3.78 2.66
C LEU A 461 -25.46 2.45 1.92
N TYR A 462 -24.34 2.13 1.27
CA TYR A 462 -24.18 0.85 0.57
C TYR A 462 -24.27 -0.35 1.52
N VAL A 463 -23.56 -0.33 2.66
CA VAL A 463 -23.56 -1.48 3.60
C VAL A 463 -24.90 -1.65 4.32
N MET A 464 -25.73 -0.60 4.36
CA MET A 464 -27.08 -0.64 4.94
C MET A 464 -28.16 -1.05 3.93
N SER A 465 -27.96 -0.81 2.63
CA SER A 465 -28.84 -1.29 1.55
C SER A 465 -28.77 -2.80 1.39
#